data_AF-A0A4R2NZX9-F1
#
_entry.id   AF-A0A4R2NZX9-F1
#
_cell.length_a   1.000
_cell.length_b   1.000
_cell.length_c   1.000
_cell.angle_alpha   90.00
_cell.angle_beta   90.00
_cell.angle_gamma   90.00
#
_symmetry.space_group_name_H-M   'P 1'
#
loop_
_entity.id
_entity.type
_entity.pdbx_description
1 polymer ?
#
loop_
_entity_poly.entity_id
_entity_poly.type
_entity_poly.pdbx_seq_one_letter_code
_entity_poly.pdbx_strand_id
1 'polypeptide(L)'
;MKVLITVAWAVALFILTCNANLSHLLHNHVLQFRWTSQPNFADLLNIDKSNFVNPHYLVQKAGHFLGFSVLALLLLDVTQSYKKALGIAVFFAVFTEIMQLYFTRDGRVLDMGIDTLGIVMAFGFMNAARRRVGKEKAGTRV
;
A
#
# COMPACT_ATOMS: atom_id res chain seq x y z
N MET A 1 9.73 15.89 -12.12
CA MET A 1 10.00 15.53 -10.70
C MET A 1 8.92 14.66 -10.08
N LYS A 2 7.63 15.03 -10.12
CA LYS A 2 6.51 14.26 -9.53
C LYS A 2 6.48 12.78 -9.95
N VAL A 3 6.56 12.50 -11.24
CA VAL A 3 6.58 11.12 -11.78
C VAL A 3 7.74 10.29 -11.21
N LEU A 4 8.95 10.88 -11.13
CA LEU A 4 10.13 10.19 -10.60
C LEU A 4 9.93 9.82 -9.13
N ILE A 5 9.36 10.71 -8.32
CA ILE A 5 9.05 10.44 -6.91
C ILE A 5 8.02 9.33 -6.79
N THR A 6 6.95 9.36 -7.60
CA THR A 6 5.93 8.32 -7.61
C THR A 6 6.51 6.95 -7.99
N VAL A 7 7.35 6.90 -9.01
CA VAL A 7 8.02 5.66 -9.44
C VAL A 7 9.00 5.16 -8.37
N ALA A 8 9.82 6.05 -7.80
CA ALA A 8 10.74 5.69 -6.72
C ALA A 8 9.99 5.13 -5.50
N TRP A 9 8.86 5.75 -5.12
CA TRP A 9 8.01 5.25 -4.06
C TRP A 9 7.40 3.88 -4.39
N ALA A 10 6.89 3.69 -5.62
CA ALA A 10 6.35 2.41 -6.05
C ALA A 10 7.39 1.29 -6.01
N VAL A 11 8.63 1.57 -6.43
CA VAL A 11 9.76 0.62 -6.35
C VAL A 11 10.12 0.31 -4.90
N ALA A 12 10.24 1.33 -4.04
CA ALA A 12 10.51 1.14 -2.63
C ALA A 12 9.41 0.30 -1.96
N LEU A 13 8.15 0.62 -2.24
CA LEU A 13 7.00 -0.12 -1.74
C LEU A 13 7.05 -1.58 -2.20
N PHE A 14 7.32 -1.84 -3.48
CA PHE A 14 7.45 -3.20 -4.02
C PHE A 14 8.54 -4.02 -3.31
N ILE A 15 9.73 -3.43 -3.13
CA ILE A 15 10.86 -4.07 -2.43
C ILE A 15 10.47 -4.41 -0.98
N LEU A 16 9.82 -3.47 -0.29
CA LEU A 16 9.40 -3.66 1.10
C LEU A 16 8.28 -4.68 1.23
N THR A 17 7.33 -4.72 0.30
CA THR A 17 6.25 -5.71 0.31
C THR A 17 6.76 -7.11 -0.01
N CYS A 18 7.76 -7.24 -0.87
CA CYS A 18 8.35 -8.54 -1.25
C CYS A 18 9.40 -9.04 -0.24
N ASN A 19 9.73 -8.27 0.79
CA ASN A 19 10.65 -8.72 1.82
C ASN A 19 10.01 -9.83 2.68
N ALA A 20 10.67 -10.99 2.72
CA ALA A 20 10.16 -12.18 3.38
C ALA A 20 10.13 -12.08 4.92
N ASN A 21 10.95 -11.18 5.51
CA ASN A 21 11.03 -11.06 6.96
C ASN A 21 11.15 -9.60 7.42
N LEU A 22 10.03 -9.03 7.88
CA LEU A 22 10.01 -7.66 8.39
C LEU A 22 10.83 -7.49 9.68
N SER A 23 10.90 -8.50 10.54
CA SER A 23 11.66 -8.40 11.80
C SER A 23 13.17 -8.25 11.56
N HIS A 24 13.73 -9.02 10.62
CA HIS A 24 15.13 -8.89 10.23
C HIS A 24 15.42 -7.55 9.55
N LEU A 25 14.48 -7.00 8.79
CA LEU A 25 14.64 -5.66 8.21
C LEU A 25 14.68 -4.58 9.30
N LEU A 26 13.81 -4.68 10.31
CA LEU A 26 13.72 -3.68 11.37
C LEU A 26 14.89 -3.73 12.36
N HIS A 27 15.34 -4.93 12.74
CA HIS A 27 16.39 -5.08 13.76
C HIS A 27 17.80 -5.22 13.18
N ASN A 28 17.93 -5.87 12.02
CA ASN A 28 19.24 -6.21 11.45
C ASN A 28 19.52 -5.43 10.16
N HIS A 29 18.56 -4.64 9.67
CA HIS A 29 18.64 -3.91 8.40
C HIS A 29 18.96 -4.82 7.20
N VAL A 30 18.50 -6.07 7.25
CA VAL A 30 18.71 -7.06 6.19
C VAL A 30 17.41 -7.27 5.41
N LEU A 31 17.46 -7.00 4.11
CA LEU A 31 16.42 -7.44 3.18
C LEU A 31 16.62 -8.92 2.84
N GLN A 32 15.54 -9.69 2.89
CA GLN A 32 15.56 -11.11 2.54
C GLN A 32 14.51 -11.39 1.47
N PHE A 33 14.98 -11.92 0.34
CA PHE A 33 14.15 -12.36 -0.77
C PHE A 33 14.36 -13.85 -0.99
N ARG A 34 13.26 -14.59 -1.07
CA ARG A 34 13.29 -16.04 -1.32
C ARG A 34 12.33 -16.34 -2.45
N TRP A 35 12.86 -16.55 -3.64
CA TRP A 35 12.05 -16.84 -4.80
C TRP A 35 11.57 -18.30 -4.82
N THR A 36 10.29 -18.52 -5.11
CA THR A 36 9.72 -19.82 -5.45
C THR A 36 9.04 -19.75 -6.82
N SER A 37 9.36 -20.69 -7.70
CA SER A 37 8.71 -20.81 -9.01
C SER A 37 7.35 -21.54 -8.94
N GLN A 38 7.01 -22.10 -7.77
CA GLN A 38 5.76 -22.82 -7.51
C GLN A 38 5.08 -22.23 -6.26
N PRO A 39 4.53 -21.01 -6.33
CA PRO A 39 3.80 -20.43 -5.21
C PRO A 39 2.51 -21.20 -4.92
N ASN A 40 2.17 -21.34 -3.64
CA ASN A 40 0.88 -21.89 -3.23
C ASN A 40 -0.18 -20.78 -3.22
N PHE A 41 -1.03 -20.73 -4.24
CA PHE A 41 -2.10 -19.73 -4.32
C PHE A 41 -3.20 -19.91 -3.25
N ALA A 42 -3.28 -21.06 -2.58
CA ALA A 42 -4.22 -21.23 -1.46
C ALA A 42 -3.89 -20.30 -0.28
N ASP A 43 -2.63 -19.85 -0.17
CA ASP A 43 -2.19 -18.95 0.89
C ASP A 43 -2.88 -17.57 0.80
N LEU A 44 -3.33 -17.16 -0.40
CA LEU A 44 -4.14 -15.95 -0.60
C LEU A 44 -5.40 -15.93 0.26
N LEU A 45 -6.01 -17.09 0.49
CA LEU A 45 -7.24 -17.21 1.26
C LEU A 45 -6.99 -17.54 2.73
N ASN A 46 -5.72 -17.64 3.14
CA ASN A 46 -5.38 -17.99 4.50
C ASN A 46 -5.58 -16.79 5.46
N ILE A 47 -6.51 -16.97 6.41
CA ILE A 47 -6.80 -16.00 7.47
C ILE A 47 -6.41 -16.65 8.80
N ASP A 48 -5.11 -16.68 9.08
CA ASP A 48 -4.62 -17.12 10.38
C ASP A 48 -4.75 -15.99 11.41
N LYS A 49 -5.78 -16.14 12.27
CA LYS A 49 -6.13 -15.19 13.32
C LYS A 49 -5.13 -15.15 14.48
N SER A 50 -4.28 -16.17 14.63
CA SER A 50 -3.27 -16.20 15.71
C SER A 50 -2.24 -15.06 15.56
N ASN A 51 -2.05 -14.56 14.34
CA ASN A 51 -1.09 -13.49 14.03
C ASN A 51 -1.53 -12.09 14.48
N PHE A 52 -2.82 -11.86 14.78
CA PHE A 52 -3.29 -10.51 15.15
C PHE A 52 -2.70 -9.99 16.47
N VAL A 53 -2.24 -10.89 17.35
CA VAL A 53 -1.60 -10.52 18.62
C VAL A 53 -0.11 -10.22 18.43
N ASN A 54 0.47 -10.59 17.28
CA ASN A 54 1.88 -10.36 17.00
C ASN A 54 2.12 -8.89 16.59
N PRO A 55 2.94 -8.12 17.34
CA PRO A 55 3.21 -6.72 17.02
C PRO A 55 3.86 -6.53 15.65
N HIS A 56 4.70 -7.47 15.18
CA HIS A 56 5.29 -7.40 13.85
C HIS A 56 4.26 -7.49 12.74
N TYR A 57 3.24 -8.33 12.94
CA TYR A 57 2.12 -8.45 12.00
C TYR A 57 1.36 -7.13 11.91
N LEU A 58 1.07 -6.49 13.05
CA LEU A 58 0.37 -5.19 13.06
C LEU A 58 1.18 -4.09 12.36
N VAL A 59 2.50 -4.02 12.61
CA VAL A 59 3.39 -3.06 11.94
C VAL A 59 3.42 -3.31 10.44
N GLN A 60 3.43 -4.57 9.99
CA GLN A 60 3.38 -4.92 8.58
C GLN A 60 2.08 -4.42 7.92
N LYS A 61 0.92 -4.64 8.56
CA LYS A 61 -0.38 -4.16 8.05
C LYS A 61 -0.47 -2.64 8.03
N ALA A 62 0.06 -1.98 9.06
CA ALA A 62 0.13 -0.51 9.09
C ALA A 62 1.03 0.03 7.97
N GLY A 63 2.16 -0.64 7.69
CA GLY A 63 3.06 -0.31 6.60
C GLY A 63 2.41 -0.44 5.23
N HIS A 64 1.66 -1.52 4.99
CA HIS A 64 0.82 -1.72 3.82
C HIS A 64 -0.19 -0.58 3.65
N PHE A 65 -1.00 -0.36 4.67
CA PHE A 65 -2.00 0.69 4.71
C PHE A 65 -1.43 2.08 4.36
N LEU A 66 -0.37 2.49 5.07
CA LEU A 66 0.25 3.80 4.88
C LEU A 66 1.00 3.90 3.55
N GLY A 67 1.71 2.84 3.16
CA GLY A 67 2.48 2.77 1.92
C GLY A 67 1.60 2.96 0.69
N PHE A 68 0.47 2.26 0.65
CA PHE A 68 -0.52 2.38 -0.42
C PHE A 68 -1.32 3.68 -0.35
N SER A 69 -1.56 4.22 0.85
CA SER A 69 -2.13 5.57 1.00
C SER A 69 -1.23 6.63 0.37
N VAL A 70 0.07 6.61 0.64
CA VAL A 70 1.04 7.55 0.05
C VAL A 70 1.12 7.38 -1.46
N LEU A 71 1.18 6.12 -1.94
CA LEU A 71 1.18 5.84 -3.38
C LEU A 71 -0.06 6.41 -4.07
N ALA A 72 -1.24 6.27 -3.46
CA ALA A 72 -2.49 6.81 -3.99
C ALA A 72 -2.43 8.34 -4.15
N LEU A 73 -1.92 9.06 -3.14
CA LEU A 73 -1.78 10.52 -3.19
C LEU A 73 -0.80 10.97 -4.27
N LEU A 74 0.34 10.28 -4.39
CA LEU A 74 1.34 10.56 -5.43
C LEU A 74 0.78 10.29 -6.84
N LEU A 75 0.00 9.21 -7.01
CA LEU A 75 -0.68 8.91 -8.27
C LEU A 75 -1.76 9.93 -8.59
N LEU A 76 -2.48 10.43 -7.59
CA LEU A 76 -3.47 11.49 -7.79
C LEU A 76 -2.81 12.80 -8.25
N ASP A 77 -1.65 13.14 -7.70
CA ASP A 77 -0.89 14.32 -8.13
C ASP A 77 -0.26 14.16 -9.52
N VAL A 78 0.09 12.95 -9.95
CA VAL A 78 0.59 12.70 -11.31
C VAL A 78 -0.53 12.64 -12.34
N THR A 79 -1.60 11.91 -12.05
CA THR A 79 -2.67 11.64 -13.02
C THR A 79 -3.72 12.74 -13.08
N GLN A 80 -3.81 13.57 -12.02
CA GLN A 80 -4.85 14.59 -11.83
C GLN A 80 -6.29 14.04 -11.99
N SER A 81 -6.46 12.72 -11.83
CA SER A 81 -7.73 12.03 -12.08
C SER A 81 -7.92 10.93 -11.04
N TYR A 82 -8.96 11.09 -10.20
CA TYR A 82 -9.30 10.10 -9.17
C TYR A 82 -9.50 8.70 -9.76
N LYS A 83 -10.19 8.58 -10.89
CA LYS A 83 -10.45 7.27 -11.53
C LYS A 83 -9.16 6.59 -11.97
N LYS A 84 -8.23 7.33 -12.60
CA LYS A 84 -6.94 6.79 -13.05
C LYS A 84 -6.06 6.43 -11.85
N ALA A 85 -5.94 7.32 -10.87
CA ALA A 85 -5.15 7.08 -9.67
C ALA A 85 -5.66 5.85 -8.89
N LEU A 86 -6.97 5.74 -8.70
CA LEU A 86 -7.60 4.59 -8.03
C LEU A 86 -7.32 3.29 -8.80
N GLY A 87 -7.55 3.28 -10.11
CA GLY A 87 -7.33 2.10 -10.94
C GLY A 87 -5.88 1.61 -10.89
N ILE A 88 -4.91 2.53 -11.00
CA ILE A 88 -3.48 2.19 -10.94
C ILE A 88 -3.09 1.70 -9.54
N ALA A 89 -3.55 2.36 -8.48
CA ALA A 89 -3.20 2.00 -7.11
C ALA A 89 -3.77 0.62 -6.71
N VAL A 90 -5.04 0.35 -7.04
CA VAL A 90 -5.67 -0.95 -6.77
C VAL A 90 -5.04 -2.06 -7.60
N PHE A 91 -4.75 -1.80 -8.89
CA PHE A 91 -4.01 -2.74 -9.72
C PHE A 91 -2.64 -3.07 -9.11
N PHE A 92 -1.93 -2.04 -8.63
CA PHE A 92 -0.63 -2.23 -8.00
C PHE A 92 -0.73 -3.05 -6.70
N ALA A 93 -1.74 -2.80 -5.85
CA ALA A 93 -1.97 -3.59 -4.64
C ALA A 93 -2.19 -5.07 -4.93
N VAL A 94 -3.05 -5.38 -5.91
CA VAL A 94 -3.28 -6.77 -6.35
C VAL A 94 -2.00 -7.37 -6.92
N PHE A 95 -1.27 -6.62 -7.76
CA PHE A 95 -0.02 -7.07 -8.36
C PHE A 95 1.03 -7.40 -7.31
N THR A 96 1.26 -6.51 -6.34
CA THR A 96 2.25 -6.76 -5.28
C THR A 96 1.88 -7.94 -4.41
N GLU A 97 0.59 -8.20 -4.19
CA GLU A 97 0.15 -9.34 -3.40
C GLU A 97 0.36 -10.67 -4.12
N ILE A 98 0.12 -10.70 -5.43
CA ILE A 98 0.45 -11.87 -6.26
C ILE A 98 1.97 -12.10 -6.26
N MET A 99 2.76 -11.03 -6.42
CA MET A 99 4.21 -11.13 -6.41
C MET A 99 4.75 -11.63 -5.08
N GLN A 100 4.17 -11.21 -3.95
CA GLN A 100 4.58 -11.66 -2.61
C GLN A 100 4.59 -13.19 -2.45
N LEU A 101 3.66 -13.91 -3.07
CA LEU A 101 3.64 -15.38 -3.05
C LEU A 101 4.92 -15.98 -3.66
N TYR A 102 5.42 -15.39 -4.75
CA TYR A 102 6.68 -15.82 -5.36
C TYR A 102 7.88 -15.50 -4.46
N PHE A 103 7.77 -14.54 -3.55
CA PHE A 103 8.81 -14.25 -2.56
C PHE A 103 8.67 -15.05 -1.26
N THR A 104 7.86 -16.12 -1.25
CA THR A 104 7.57 -16.98 -0.08
C THR A 104 7.05 -16.23 1.13
N ARG A 105 6.47 -15.05 0.90
CA ARG A 105 5.72 -14.32 1.89
C ARG A 105 4.27 -14.80 1.81
N ASP A 106 3.58 -14.80 2.95
CA ASP A 106 2.14 -15.00 2.98
C ASP A 106 1.45 -13.88 2.19
N GLY A 107 1.17 -14.12 0.92
CA GLY A 107 0.24 -13.30 0.15
C GLY A 107 -1.16 -13.59 0.66
N ARG A 108 -1.93 -12.57 1.04
CA ARG A 108 -3.25 -12.67 1.66
C ARG A 108 -4.21 -11.67 1.00
N VAL A 109 -5.42 -12.12 0.65
CA VAL A 109 -6.52 -11.26 0.19
C VAL A 109 -6.84 -10.17 1.23
N LEU A 110 -6.61 -10.47 2.50
CA LEU A 110 -6.72 -9.49 3.59
C LEU A 110 -5.79 -8.28 3.39
N ASP A 111 -4.58 -8.47 2.85
CA ASP A 111 -3.65 -7.38 2.54
C ASP A 111 -4.14 -6.52 1.37
N MET A 112 -4.67 -7.14 0.31
CA MET A 112 -5.33 -6.39 -0.77
C MET A 112 -6.46 -5.49 -0.24
N GLY A 113 -7.22 -5.99 0.75
CA GLY A 113 -8.27 -5.24 1.43
C GLY A 113 -7.72 -4.05 2.22
N ILE A 114 -6.67 -4.25 3.00
CA ILE A 114 -6.02 -3.18 3.79
C ILE A 114 -5.39 -2.12 2.89
N ASP A 115 -4.72 -2.54 1.81
CA ASP A 115 -4.13 -1.64 0.83
C ASP A 115 -5.21 -0.78 0.16
N THR A 116 -6.32 -1.42 -0.25
CA THR A 116 -7.47 -0.73 -0.84
C THR A 116 -8.11 0.25 0.14
N LEU A 117 -8.25 -0.12 1.43
CA LEU A 117 -8.75 0.78 2.46
C LEU A 117 -7.85 2.02 2.63
N GLY A 118 -6.53 1.85 2.58
CA GLY A 118 -5.57 2.97 2.60
C GLY A 118 -5.78 3.92 1.43
N ILE A 119 -5.86 3.38 0.21
CA ILE A 119 -6.10 4.14 -1.02
C ILE A 119 -7.40 4.95 -0.92
N VAL A 120 -8.51 4.32 -0.51
CA VAL A 120 -9.83 4.97 -0.40
C VAL A 120 -9.82 6.06 0.67
N MET A 121 -9.23 5.79 1.85
CA MET A 121 -9.13 6.79 2.91
C MET A 121 -8.30 8.00 2.48
N ALA A 122 -7.16 7.78 1.82
CA ALA A 122 -6.33 8.86 1.31
C ALA A 122 -7.11 9.82 0.39
N PHE A 123 -7.92 9.27 -0.52
CA PHE A 123 -8.78 10.07 -1.38
C PHE A 123 -9.93 10.75 -0.63
N GLY A 124 -10.52 10.08 0.36
CA GLY A 124 -11.52 10.66 1.25
C GLY A 124 -11.00 11.90 1.97
N PHE A 125 -9.82 11.80 2.60
CA PHE A 125 -9.15 12.91 3.27
C PHE A 125 -8.85 14.07 2.31
N MET A 126 -8.30 13.79 1.13
CA MET A 126 -8.03 14.83 0.13
C MET A 126 -9.29 15.56 -0.33
N ASN A 127 -10.39 14.83 -0.56
CA ASN A 127 -11.67 15.43 -0.92
C ASN A 127 -12.23 16.30 0.21
N ALA A 128 -12.15 15.83 1.46
CA ALA A 128 -12.58 16.60 2.62
C ALA A 128 -11.75 17.89 2.79
N ALA A 129 -10.43 17.80 2.65
CA ALA A 129 -9.52 18.95 2.73
C ALA A 129 -9.82 19.99 1.63
N ARG A 130 -10.00 19.56 0.38
CA ARG A 130 -10.36 20.45 -0.74
C ARG A 130 -11.69 21.17 -0.52
N ARG A 131 -12.69 20.48 0.04
CA ARG A 131 -13.99 21.08 0.38
C ARG A 131 -13.88 22.16 1.46
N ARG A 132 -13.03 21.95 2.48
CA ARG A 132 -12.80 22.96 3.55
C ARG A 132 -12.14 24.22 3.00
N VAL A 133 -11.06 24.07 2.23
CA VAL A 133 -10.38 25.21 1.59
C VAL A 133 -11.30 26.00 0.65
N GLY A 134 -12.17 25.30 -0.09
CA GLY A 134 -13.17 25.94 -0.95
C GLY A 134 -14.19 26.79 -0.17
N LYS A 135 -14.65 26.30 0.99
CA LYS A 135 -15.57 27.03 1.87
C LYS A 135 -14.92 28.27 2.49
N GLU A 136 -13.68 28.16 2.96
CA GLU A 136 -12.93 29.30 3.52
C GLU A 136 -12.78 30.41 2.49
N LYS A 137 -12.33 30.09 1.27
CA LYS A 137 -12.18 31.08 0.18
C LYS A 137 -13.49 31.76 -0.23
N ALA A 138 -14.62 31.08 -0.09
CA ALA A 138 -15.94 31.65 -0.37
C ALA A 138 -16.39 32.61 0.76
N GLY A 139 -16.03 32.33 2.01
CA GLY A 139 -16.35 33.17 3.17
C GLY A 139 -15.48 34.43 3.31
N THR A 140 -14.27 34.45 2.74
CA THR A 140 -13.38 35.63 2.77
C THR A 140 -13.65 36.67 1.68
N ARG A 141 -14.60 36.42 0.76
CA ARG A 141 -14.99 37.36 -0.31
C ARG A 141 -16.12 38.32 0.10
N VAL A 142 -16.19 38.68 1.38
CA VAL A 142 -17.14 39.66 1.92
C VAL A 142 -16.42 40.96 2.22
#